data_AF-A0A6M4X2E5-F1
#
_entry.id   AF-A0A6M4X2E5-F1
#
_cell.length_a   1.000
_cell.length_b   1.000
_cell.length_c   1.000
_cell.angle_alpha   90.00
_cell.angle_beta   90.00
_cell.angle_gamma   90.00
#
_symmetry.space_group_name_H-M   'P 1'
#
loop_
_entity.id
_entity.type
_entity.pdbx_description
1 polymer ?
#
loop_
_entity_poly.entity_id
_entity_poly.type
_entity_poly.pdbx_seq_one_letter_code
_entity_poly.pdbx_strand_id
1 'polypeptide(L)'
;MSFRRGAVGVGAAAVLAATGTWVMWPADIDGRLWSEVRPVIEARIAAESRGSGYGETVPALEARWFCQAKALELEEHAGEVRAGVNTLCVEYGVQDNSLVECGAGQYPQVVRLERDDAAAGGYRVVAREEPPDGDGYGRWTESHFGVFARSSLQDPMSTRALEATARAHFGLPADASIGEC
;
A
#
# COMPACT_ATOMS: atom_id res chain seq x y z
N MET A 1 28.35 13.42 65.91
CA MET A 1 28.63 12.09 65.33
C MET A 1 27.44 11.66 64.47
N SER A 2 27.78 11.12 63.31
CA SER A 2 27.02 10.25 62.38
C SER A 2 25.88 10.82 61.52
N PHE A 3 26.16 10.78 60.22
CA PHE A 3 25.30 10.94 59.06
C PHE A 3 24.42 9.70 58.78
N ARG A 4 23.27 9.90 58.11
CA ARG A 4 22.72 9.05 57.03
C ARG A 4 21.62 9.85 56.31
N ARG A 5 21.93 10.51 55.19
CA ARG A 5 21.88 10.05 53.78
C ARG A 5 20.47 9.73 53.27
N GLY A 6 20.03 10.50 52.28
CA GLY A 6 18.94 10.15 51.37
C GLY A 6 18.41 11.37 50.61
N ALA A 7 19.13 11.81 49.59
CA ALA A 7 18.70 12.84 48.64
C ALA A 7 18.50 12.21 47.25
N VAL A 8 17.67 12.88 46.43
CA VAL A 8 17.56 12.80 44.95
C VAL A 8 16.88 11.53 44.40
N GLY A 9 15.92 11.58 43.46
CA GLY A 9 15.41 12.68 42.66
C GLY A 9 14.22 12.27 41.79
N VAL A 10 13.50 13.30 41.35
CA VAL A 10 12.44 13.32 40.35
C VAL A 10 13.01 12.90 39.00
N GLY A 11 12.36 11.95 38.33
CA GLY A 11 12.69 11.54 36.96
C GLY A 11 11.42 11.30 36.17
N ALA A 12 10.77 12.39 35.74
CA ALA A 12 9.73 12.33 34.74
C ALA A 12 10.40 12.01 33.39
N ALA A 13 10.15 10.82 32.86
CA ALA A 13 10.58 10.45 31.52
C ALA A 13 9.67 11.14 30.50
N ALA A 14 10.15 12.23 29.91
CA ALA A 14 9.53 12.84 28.73
C ALA A 14 9.94 12.02 27.50
N VAL A 15 9.02 11.23 26.97
CA VAL A 15 9.17 10.60 25.65
C VAL A 15 8.81 11.65 24.61
N LEU A 16 9.82 12.25 23.98
CA LEU A 16 9.63 13.11 22.82
C LEU A 16 9.42 12.21 21.61
N ALA A 17 8.16 12.03 21.21
CA ALA A 17 7.84 11.54 19.87
C ALA A 17 8.26 12.64 18.88
N ALA A 18 9.30 12.37 18.10
CA ALA A 18 9.69 13.24 17.00
C ALA A 18 8.62 13.10 15.90
N THR A 19 7.61 13.96 15.94
CA THR A 19 6.67 14.11 14.84
C THR A 19 7.39 14.86 13.73
N GLY A 20 8.02 14.12 12.81
CA GLY A 20 8.48 14.66 11.54
C GLY A 20 7.28 15.27 10.82
N THR A 21 7.28 16.58 10.64
CA THR A 21 6.23 17.28 9.91
C THR A 21 6.47 17.08 8.42
N TRP A 22 5.79 16.09 7.83
CA TRP A 22 5.73 15.91 6.39
C TRP A 22 5.01 17.10 5.77
N VAL A 23 5.64 17.77 4.80
CA VAL A 23 5.07 18.97 4.18
C VAL A 23 4.37 18.57 2.88
N MET A 24 3.04 18.71 2.84
CA MET A 24 2.22 18.39 1.67
C MET A 24 2.37 19.45 0.55
N TRP A 25 3.52 19.51 -0.11
CA TRP A 25 3.69 20.24 -1.37
C TRP A 25 3.53 19.29 -2.57
N PRO A 26 3.18 19.79 -3.77
CA PRO A 26 3.23 18.99 -4.99
C PRO A 26 4.69 18.60 -5.24
N ALA A 27 5.05 17.37 -4.90
CA ALA A 27 6.36 16.81 -5.20
C ALA A 27 6.28 16.12 -6.56
N ASP A 28 7.22 16.42 -7.46
CA ASP A 28 7.49 15.54 -8.58
C ASP A 28 7.80 14.15 -8.02
N ILE A 29 7.14 13.12 -8.56
CA ILE A 29 7.41 11.75 -8.17
C ILE A 29 8.83 11.39 -8.63
N ASP A 30 9.75 11.19 -7.69
CA ASP A 30 11.08 10.66 -8.00
C ASP A 30 10.92 9.24 -8.57
N GLY A 31 11.09 9.13 -9.89
CA GLY A 31 10.90 7.87 -10.61
C GLY A 31 11.90 6.77 -10.21
N ARG A 32 13.11 7.14 -9.75
CA ARG A 32 14.08 6.16 -9.25
C ARG A 32 13.61 5.62 -7.92
N LEU A 33 13.32 6.50 -6.95
CA LEU A 33 12.85 6.09 -5.63
C LEU A 33 11.56 5.27 -5.76
N TRP A 34 10.64 5.71 -6.62
CA TRP A 34 9.41 4.96 -6.89
C TRP A 34 9.67 3.56 -7.43
N SER A 35 10.63 3.41 -8.36
CA SER A 35 10.98 2.09 -8.90
C SER A 35 11.55 1.13 -7.84
N GLU A 36 12.16 1.66 -6.79
CA GLU A 36 12.70 0.88 -5.67
C GLU A 36 11.60 0.48 -4.67
N VAL A 37 10.72 1.43 -4.28
CA VAL A 37 9.72 1.18 -3.23
C VAL A 37 8.44 0.52 -3.75
N ARG A 38 8.06 0.73 -5.02
CA ARG A 38 6.81 0.20 -5.59
C ARG A 38 6.68 -1.32 -5.42
N PRO A 39 7.68 -2.15 -5.79
CA PRO A 39 7.56 -3.60 -5.65
C PRO A 39 7.37 -4.05 -4.20
N VAL A 40 7.97 -3.33 -3.24
CA VAL A 40 7.83 -3.60 -1.80
C VAL A 40 6.40 -3.31 -1.34
N ILE A 41 5.83 -2.18 -1.79
CA ILE A 41 4.44 -1.79 -1.51
C ILE A 41 3.47 -2.81 -2.11
N GLU A 42 3.61 -3.12 -3.40
CA GLU A 42 2.72 -4.07 -4.11
C GLU A 42 2.78 -5.47 -3.51
N ALA A 43 3.98 -5.96 -3.16
CA ALA A 43 4.14 -7.25 -2.50
C ALA A 43 3.47 -7.29 -1.13
N ARG A 44 3.55 -6.19 -0.36
CA ARG A 44 2.91 -6.08 0.95
C ARG A 44 1.38 -6.09 0.81
N ILE A 45 0.82 -5.32 -0.11
CA ILE A 45 -0.62 -5.27 -0.35
C ILE A 45 -1.13 -6.65 -0.80
N ALA A 46 -0.48 -7.26 -1.79
CA ALA A 46 -0.88 -8.58 -2.29
C ALA A 46 -0.77 -9.69 -1.22
N ALA A 47 0.14 -9.56 -0.25
CA ALA A 47 0.22 -10.51 0.86
C ALA A 47 -0.96 -10.40 1.82
N GLU A 48 -1.53 -9.21 1.98
CA GLU A 48 -2.62 -8.94 2.91
C GLU A 48 -4.01 -9.12 2.32
N SER A 49 -4.16 -8.97 1.00
CA SER A 49 -5.43 -9.31 0.32
C SER A 49 -5.73 -10.81 0.36
N ARG A 50 -4.76 -11.66 0.71
CA ARG A 50 -4.98 -13.11 0.77
C ARG A 50 -6.05 -13.46 1.81
N GLY A 51 -6.99 -14.29 1.40
CA GLY A 51 -8.10 -14.79 2.21
C GLY A 51 -9.28 -13.82 2.34
N SER A 52 -9.28 -12.69 1.64
CA SER A 52 -10.39 -11.73 1.67
C SER A 52 -11.36 -11.87 0.48
N GLY A 53 -11.01 -12.66 -0.53
CA GLY A 53 -11.76 -12.75 -1.79
C GLY A 53 -12.78 -13.88 -1.84
N TYR A 54 -13.81 -13.71 -2.66
CA TYR A 54 -14.81 -14.75 -2.90
C TYR A 54 -14.19 -15.92 -3.69
N GLY A 55 -13.36 -15.62 -4.68
CA GLY A 55 -12.73 -16.63 -5.53
C GLY A 55 -11.87 -17.60 -4.71
N GLU A 56 -11.14 -17.10 -3.71
CA GLU A 56 -10.35 -17.90 -2.78
C GLU A 56 -11.20 -18.85 -1.92
N THR A 57 -12.51 -18.59 -1.76
CA THR A 57 -13.45 -19.51 -1.10
C THR A 57 -13.95 -20.64 -2.00
N VAL A 58 -13.69 -20.56 -3.31
CA VAL A 58 -14.10 -21.54 -4.33
C VAL A 58 -12.83 -22.19 -4.92
N PRO A 59 -12.36 -23.33 -4.37
CA PRO A 59 -11.07 -23.92 -4.77
C PRO A 59 -10.94 -24.22 -6.27
N ALA A 60 -12.05 -24.48 -6.95
CA ALA A 60 -12.06 -24.78 -8.39
C ALA A 60 -11.67 -23.58 -9.28
N LEU A 61 -11.71 -22.35 -8.75
CA LEU A 61 -11.32 -21.15 -9.49
C LEU A 61 -9.83 -20.86 -9.41
N GLU A 62 -9.10 -21.51 -8.49
CA GLU A 62 -7.67 -21.24 -8.22
C GLU A 62 -7.37 -19.74 -8.04
N ALA A 63 -8.32 -18.99 -7.47
CA ALA A 63 -8.31 -17.55 -7.52
C ALA A 63 -7.15 -16.94 -6.72
N ARG A 64 -6.69 -15.78 -7.17
CA ARG A 64 -5.57 -15.05 -6.57
C ARG A 64 -5.71 -13.55 -6.77
N TRP A 65 -5.27 -12.80 -5.76
CA TRP A 65 -5.16 -11.34 -5.82
C TRP A 65 -3.93 -10.89 -6.61
N PHE A 66 -4.16 -9.95 -7.53
CA PHE A 66 -3.15 -9.22 -8.29
C PHE A 66 -3.29 -7.74 -7.97
N CYS A 67 -2.23 -7.13 -7.47
CA CYS A 67 -2.24 -5.75 -6.99
C CYS A 67 -1.21 -4.90 -7.71
N GLN A 68 -1.55 -3.64 -7.96
CA GLN A 68 -0.64 -2.61 -8.44
C GLN A 68 -0.81 -1.33 -7.63
N ALA A 69 0.26 -0.54 -7.55
CA ALA A 69 0.25 0.76 -6.90
C ALA A 69 0.60 1.87 -7.90
N LYS A 70 -0.04 3.03 -7.74
CA LYS A 70 0.27 4.28 -8.44
C LYS A 70 0.67 5.32 -7.41
N ALA A 71 1.88 5.87 -7.53
CA ALA A 71 2.31 6.98 -6.70
C ALA A 71 1.47 8.24 -6.99
N LEU A 72 1.02 8.89 -5.93
CA LEU A 72 0.38 10.20 -5.96
C LEU A 72 1.26 11.25 -5.30
N GLU A 73 1.96 10.86 -4.23
CA GLU A 73 2.93 11.67 -3.51
C GLU A 73 4.08 10.76 -3.06
N LEU A 74 5.31 11.26 -3.11
CA LEU A 74 6.49 10.53 -2.66
C LEU A 74 7.47 11.51 -2.03
N GLU A 75 7.87 11.24 -0.78
CA GLU A 75 8.81 12.06 -0.03
C GLU A 75 9.79 11.15 0.72
N GLU A 76 11.08 11.47 0.67
CA GLU A 76 12.11 10.85 1.49
C GLU A 76 12.70 11.89 2.45
N HIS A 77 12.66 11.58 3.75
CA HIS A 77 13.28 12.41 4.79
C HIS A 77 14.07 11.54 5.76
N ALA A 78 15.35 11.85 5.93
CA ALA A 78 16.24 11.16 6.88
C ALA A 78 16.25 9.62 6.74
N GLY A 79 16.09 9.09 5.52
CA GLY A 79 16.08 7.66 5.24
C GLY A 79 14.72 6.97 5.43
N GLU A 80 13.69 7.72 5.81
CA GLU A 80 12.30 7.27 5.81
C GLU A 80 11.58 7.78 4.55
N VAL A 81 10.81 6.92 3.90
CA VAL A 81 10.01 7.24 2.73
C VAL A 81 8.54 7.25 3.11
N ARG A 82 7.85 8.36 2.83
CA ARG A 82 6.40 8.45 2.86
C ARG A 82 5.88 8.40 1.43
N ALA A 83 5.10 7.36 1.11
CA ALA A 83 4.46 7.17 -0.18
C ALA A 83 2.94 7.29 -0.03
N GLY A 84 2.36 8.34 -0.60
CA GLY A 84 0.93 8.43 -0.85
C GLY A 84 0.62 7.72 -2.17
N VAL A 85 -0.17 6.65 -2.12
CA VAL A 85 -0.46 5.80 -3.30
C VAL A 85 -1.96 5.63 -3.50
N ASN A 86 -2.37 5.45 -4.75
CA ASN A 86 -3.62 4.79 -5.10
C ASN A 86 -3.31 3.33 -5.42
N THR A 87 -4.08 2.41 -4.87
CA THR A 87 -3.88 0.97 -5.05
C THR A 87 -5.05 0.38 -5.80
N LEU A 88 -4.79 -0.60 -6.65
CA LEU A 88 -5.81 -1.42 -7.30
C LEU A 88 -5.43 -2.88 -7.10
N CYS A 89 -6.32 -3.64 -6.47
CA CYS A 89 -6.24 -5.09 -6.37
C CYS A 89 -7.44 -5.72 -7.05
N VAL A 90 -7.19 -6.74 -7.85
CA VAL A 90 -8.24 -7.55 -8.49
C VAL A 90 -7.97 -9.01 -8.21
N GLU A 91 -8.99 -9.72 -7.75
CA GLU A 91 -9.01 -11.16 -7.60
C GLU A 91 -9.39 -11.78 -8.94
N TYR A 92 -8.46 -12.52 -9.53
CA TYR A 92 -8.72 -13.30 -10.74
C TYR A 92 -8.65 -14.78 -10.43
N GLY A 93 -9.57 -15.54 -11.03
CA GLY A 93 -9.51 -17.00 -11.11
C GLY A 93 -9.49 -17.49 -12.56
N VAL A 94 -9.52 -18.80 -12.72
CA VAL A 94 -9.58 -19.48 -14.02
C VAL A 94 -10.81 -20.39 -14.10
N GLN A 95 -11.52 -20.33 -15.22
CA GLN A 95 -12.64 -21.22 -15.53
C GLN A 95 -12.68 -21.45 -17.04
N ASP A 96 -12.80 -22.71 -17.48
CA ASP A 96 -12.94 -23.08 -18.90
C ASP A 96 -11.93 -22.39 -19.83
N ASN A 97 -10.66 -22.35 -19.41
CA ASN A 97 -9.55 -21.71 -20.14
C ASN A 97 -9.77 -20.20 -20.40
N SER A 98 -10.55 -19.56 -19.54
CA SER A 98 -10.79 -18.11 -19.49
C SER A 98 -10.41 -17.56 -18.12
N LEU A 99 -10.14 -16.26 -18.08
CA LEU A 99 -9.96 -15.54 -16.83
C LEU A 99 -11.35 -15.15 -16.28
N VAL A 100 -11.53 -15.19 -14.96
CA VAL A 100 -12.73 -14.66 -14.31
C VAL A 100 -12.35 -13.68 -13.22
N GLU A 101 -13.05 -12.55 -13.14
CA GLU A 101 -12.87 -11.54 -12.09
C GLU A 101 -13.85 -11.80 -10.95
N CYS A 102 -13.33 -12.04 -9.75
CA CYS A 102 -14.13 -12.41 -8.58
C CYS A 102 -14.30 -11.27 -7.56
N GLY A 103 -13.50 -10.22 -7.69
CA GLY A 103 -13.55 -9.07 -6.80
C GLY A 103 -12.50 -8.03 -7.15
N ALA A 104 -12.80 -6.77 -6.91
CA ALA A 104 -11.87 -5.67 -7.14
C ALA A 104 -11.99 -4.61 -6.05
N GLY A 105 -10.86 -3.98 -5.74
CA GLY A 105 -10.79 -2.86 -4.80
C GLY A 105 -9.78 -1.83 -5.26
N GLN A 106 -10.23 -0.59 -5.40
CA GLN A 106 -9.37 0.58 -5.58
C GLN A 106 -9.50 1.50 -4.36
N TYR A 107 -8.38 1.77 -3.69
CA TYR A 107 -8.38 2.65 -2.52
C TYR A 107 -7.01 3.31 -2.29
N PRO A 108 -7.00 4.54 -1.74
CA PRO A 108 -5.79 5.24 -1.36
C PRO A 108 -5.15 4.63 -0.11
N GLN A 109 -3.83 4.74 -0.03
CA GLN A 109 -3.06 4.41 1.17
C GLN A 109 -1.93 5.40 1.38
N VAL A 110 -1.53 5.59 2.63
CA VAL A 110 -0.23 6.19 2.98
C VAL A 110 0.64 5.08 3.53
N VAL A 111 1.79 4.86 2.89
CA VAL A 111 2.77 3.84 3.29
C VAL A 111 4.04 4.53 3.74
N ARG A 112 4.53 4.14 4.92
CA ARG A 112 5.84 4.57 5.42
C ARG A 112 6.81 3.41 5.30
N LEU A 113 7.96 3.67 4.69
CA LEU A 113 9.03 2.70 4.48
C LEU A 113 10.33 3.21 5.09
N GLU A 114 11.15 2.29 5.56
CA GLU A 114 12.51 2.57 5.98
C GLU A 114 13.48 1.72 5.15
N ARG A 115 14.69 2.23 4.95
CA ARG A 115 15.77 1.43 4.37
C ARG A 115 16.07 0.24 5.27
N ASP A 116 16.23 -0.92 4.65
CA ASP A 116 16.59 -2.17 5.30
C ASP A 116 17.42 -3.00 4.33
N ASP A 117 18.74 -2.99 4.53
CA ASP A 117 19.68 -3.74 3.67
C ASP A 117 19.48 -5.26 3.75
N ALA A 118 18.80 -5.76 4.78
CA ALA A 118 18.45 -7.17 4.90
C ALA A 118 17.13 -7.52 4.20
N ALA A 119 16.29 -6.52 3.89
CA ALA A 119 15.03 -6.74 3.18
C ALA A 119 15.26 -6.94 1.68
N ALA A 120 14.48 -7.85 1.08
CA ALA A 120 14.46 -7.99 -0.37
C ALA A 120 13.96 -6.68 -1.00
N GLY A 121 14.83 -6.00 -1.75
CA GLY A 121 14.53 -4.69 -2.34
C GLY A 121 15.00 -3.48 -1.52
N GLY A 122 15.71 -3.69 -0.40
CA GLY A 122 16.40 -2.61 0.34
C GLY A 122 15.48 -1.71 1.17
N TYR A 123 14.18 -2.01 1.22
CA TYR A 123 13.18 -1.28 2.00
C TYR A 123 12.24 -2.24 2.72
N ARG A 124 11.75 -1.81 3.88
CA ARG A 124 10.68 -2.47 4.62
C ARG A 124 9.55 -1.50 4.89
N VAL A 125 8.31 -1.97 4.80
CA VAL A 125 7.13 -1.19 5.24
C VAL A 125 7.09 -1.17 6.75
N VAL A 126 7.05 0.03 7.36
CA VAL A 126 7.03 0.22 8.81
C VAL A 126 5.69 0.71 9.34
N ALA A 127 4.91 1.40 8.51
CA ALA A 127 3.53 1.74 8.82
C ALA A 127 2.70 1.85 7.54
N ARG A 128 1.40 1.64 7.70
CA ARG A 128 0.40 1.87 6.66
C ARG A 128 -0.86 2.44 7.26
N GLU A 129 -1.46 3.37 6.54
CA GLU A 129 -2.73 3.97 6.87
C GLU A 129 -3.68 3.86 5.67
N GLU A 130 -4.92 3.51 5.97
CA GLU A 130 -6.04 3.38 5.02
C GLU A 130 -7.20 4.27 5.47
N PRO A 131 -8.02 4.77 4.54
CA PRO A 131 -9.22 5.50 4.91
C PRO A 131 -10.19 4.58 5.66
N PRO A 132 -10.90 5.08 6.68
CA PRO A 132 -12.06 4.38 7.21
C PRO A 132 -13.17 4.33 6.15
N ASP A 133 -13.97 3.26 6.20
CA ASP A 133 -15.15 3.12 5.35
C ASP A 133 -16.18 4.24 5.60
N GLY A 134 -16.96 4.56 4.56
CA GLY A 134 -18.09 5.49 4.64
C GLY A 134 -17.69 6.95 4.87
N ASP A 135 -18.42 7.64 5.76
CA ASP A 135 -18.35 9.10 5.95
C ASP A 135 -16.96 9.62 6.39
N GLY A 136 -16.09 8.74 6.89
CA GLY A 136 -14.73 9.10 7.29
C GLY A 136 -13.74 9.21 6.12
N TYR A 137 -14.06 8.63 4.95
CA TYR A 137 -13.16 8.54 3.81
C TYR A 137 -12.71 9.91 3.30
N GLY A 138 -13.67 10.83 3.09
CA GLY A 138 -13.40 12.16 2.56
C GLY A 138 -12.46 12.96 3.47
N ARG A 139 -12.77 13.00 4.78
CA ARG A 139 -11.93 13.70 5.77
C ARG A 139 -10.53 13.11 5.86
N TRP A 140 -10.41 11.79 5.76
CA TRP A 140 -9.11 11.14 5.79
C TRP A 140 -8.27 11.48 4.55
N THR A 141 -8.85 11.42 3.35
CA THR A 141 -8.13 11.80 2.13
C THR A 141 -7.71 13.27 2.13
N GLU A 142 -8.55 14.16 2.67
CA GLU A 142 -8.26 15.59 2.87
C GLU A 142 -7.06 15.85 3.78
N SER A 143 -6.87 15.06 4.83
CA SER A 143 -5.76 15.23 5.78
C SER A 143 -4.47 14.53 5.37
N HIS A 144 -4.55 13.53 4.49
CA HIS A 144 -3.41 12.70 4.10
C HIS A 144 -2.81 13.06 2.74
N PHE A 145 -3.55 13.76 1.88
CA PHE A 145 -3.11 14.04 0.52
C PHE A 145 -3.29 15.53 0.16
N GLY A 146 -2.29 16.06 -0.56
CA GLY A 146 -2.37 17.35 -1.22
C GLY A 146 -3.49 17.41 -2.26
N VAL A 147 -3.89 18.63 -2.62
CA VAL A 147 -5.05 18.90 -3.49
C VAL A 147 -4.96 18.15 -4.83
N PHE A 148 -3.78 18.12 -5.46
CA PHE A 148 -3.58 17.47 -6.77
C PHE A 148 -3.56 15.93 -6.68
N ALA A 149 -3.02 15.38 -5.60
CA ALA A 149 -3.06 13.95 -5.34
C ALA A 149 -4.52 13.50 -5.16
N ARG A 150 -5.33 14.29 -4.43
CA ARG A 150 -6.76 14.01 -4.22
C ARG A 150 -7.58 14.03 -5.51
N SER A 151 -7.36 14.97 -6.43
CA SER A 151 -8.08 14.95 -7.71
C SER A 151 -7.78 13.68 -8.51
N SER A 152 -6.55 13.18 -8.43
CA SER A 152 -6.13 11.95 -9.12
C SER A 152 -6.73 10.66 -8.54
N LEU A 153 -7.31 10.70 -7.33
CA LEU A 153 -8.00 9.55 -6.73
C LEU A 153 -9.36 9.25 -7.38
N GLN A 154 -9.95 10.24 -8.05
CA GLN A 154 -11.22 10.09 -8.75
C GLN A 154 -11.06 9.37 -10.10
N ASP A 155 -9.83 9.27 -10.60
CA ASP A 155 -9.55 8.57 -11.84
C ASP A 155 -9.51 7.06 -11.61
N PRO A 156 -10.29 6.27 -12.37
CA PRO A 156 -10.22 4.82 -12.29
C PRO A 156 -8.85 4.33 -12.77
N MET A 157 -8.23 3.44 -12.01
CA MET A 157 -6.99 2.77 -12.39
C MET A 157 -7.28 1.69 -13.43
N SER A 158 -6.41 1.57 -14.44
CA SER A 158 -6.57 0.54 -15.47
C SER A 158 -6.19 -0.85 -14.92
N THR A 159 -7.06 -1.83 -15.15
CA THR A 159 -6.85 -3.26 -14.85
C THR A 159 -5.95 -3.97 -15.85
N ARG A 160 -5.69 -3.39 -17.03
CA ARG A 160 -5.03 -4.06 -18.18
C ARG A 160 -3.71 -4.75 -17.82
N ALA A 161 -2.88 -4.13 -16.99
CA ALA A 161 -1.61 -4.71 -16.56
C ALA A 161 -1.82 -5.90 -15.61
N LEU A 162 -2.82 -5.83 -14.73
CA LEU A 162 -3.21 -6.92 -13.84
C LEU A 162 -3.78 -8.08 -14.64
N GLU A 163 -4.67 -7.82 -15.60
CA GLU A 163 -5.23 -8.84 -16.49
C GLU A 163 -4.14 -9.59 -17.28
N ALA A 164 -3.16 -8.86 -17.84
CA ALA A 164 -2.05 -9.47 -18.55
C ALA A 164 -1.19 -10.33 -17.61
N THR A 165 -0.93 -9.85 -16.40
CA THR A 165 -0.17 -10.59 -15.37
C THR A 165 -0.93 -11.84 -14.93
N ALA A 166 -2.25 -11.75 -14.77
CA ALA A 166 -3.10 -12.86 -14.35
C ALA A 166 -3.20 -13.93 -15.46
N ARG A 167 -3.41 -13.54 -16.72
CA ARG A 167 -3.35 -14.48 -17.86
C ARG A 167 -2.01 -15.22 -17.91
N ALA A 168 -0.90 -14.48 -17.76
CA ALA A 168 0.42 -15.09 -17.72
C ALA A 168 0.59 -16.04 -16.51
N HIS A 169 0.04 -15.69 -15.35
CA HIS A 169 0.07 -16.52 -14.15
C HIS A 169 -0.65 -17.85 -14.34
N PHE A 170 -1.84 -17.82 -14.95
CA PHE A 170 -2.67 -18.99 -15.20
C PHE A 170 -2.33 -19.74 -16.50
N GLY A 171 -1.29 -19.30 -17.23
CA GLY A 171 -0.89 -19.92 -18.50
C GLY A 171 -1.89 -19.76 -19.64
N LEU A 172 -2.72 -18.72 -19.59
CA LEU A 172 -3.75 -18.42 -20.58
C LEU A 172 -3.17 -17.64 -21.79
N PRO A 173 -3.79 -17.74 -22.97
CA PRO A 173 -3.52 -16.85 -24.09
C PRO A 173 -3.68 -15.38 -23.71
N ALA A 174 -2.88 -14.49 -24.32
CA ALA A 174 -2.90 -13.06 -24.01
C ALA A 174 -4.25 -12.37 -24.31
N ASP A 175 -5.05 -12.97 -25.19
CA ASP A 175 -6.38 -12.54 -25.61
C ASP A 175 -7.52 -13.38 -25.00
N ALA A 176 -7.23 -14.25 -24.04
CA ALA A 176 -8.25 -15.03 -23.34
C ALA A 176 -9.34 -14.10 -22.78
N SER A 177 -10.60 -14.49 -22.94
CA SER A 177 -11.75 -13.73 -22.45
C SER A 177 -11.71 -13.57 -20.93
N ILE A 178 -12.32 -12.48 -20.47
CA ILE A 178 -12.52 -12.19 -19.05
C ILE A 178 -14.03 -12.21 -18.80
N GLY A 179 -14.46 -13.08 -17.89
CA GLY A 179 -15.82 -13.12 -17.35
C GLY A 179 -15.89 -12.62 -15.91
N GLU A 180 -17.08 -12.65 -15.33
CA GLU A 180 -17.30 -12.41 -13.91
C GLU A 180 -17.47 -13.76 -13.19
N CYS A 181 -17.01 -13.82 -11.95
CA CYS A 181 -17.47 -14.80 -10.95
C CYS A 181 -18.82 -14.33 -10.39
#